data_AF-A0A7L4Y817-F1
#
_entry.id   AF-A0A7L4Y817-F1
#
_cell.length_a   1.000
_cell.length_b   1.000
_cell.length_c   1.000
_cell.angle_alpha   90.00
_cell.angle_beta   90.00
_cell.angle_gamma   90.00
#
_symmetry.space_group_name_H-M   'P 1'
#
loop_
_entity.id
_entity.type
_entity.pdbx_description
1 polymer ?
#
loop_
_entity_poly.entity_id
_entity_poly.type
_entity_poly.pdbx_seq_one_letter_code
_entity_poly.pdbx_strand_id
1 'polypeptide(L)'
;MRTRTAALTACLLLALTACGIGDEPDADTSTAARTPEEEFLANARAADFDSWKTAAPTDAELAAYPPQWCAGLRTGRGVASLLEDVALYPVGEKWGTDKPDAKELVLLGVKAHCPEFGDRVAEEVRLGGRSRGSG
;
A
#
# COMPACT_ATOMS: atom_id res chain seq x y z
N MET A 1 -53.00 10.24 10.10
CA MET A 1 -52.55 10.36 11.51
C MET A 1 -51.21 11.08 11.51
N ARG A 2 -51.09 12.14 12.32
CA ARG A 2 -49.89 12.98 12.45
C ARG A 2 -49.03 12.44 13.59
N THR A 3 -47.73 12.35 13.40
CA THR A 3 -46.76 12.36 14.51
C THR A 3 -45.62 13.29 14.14
N ARG A 4 -45.38 14.26 15.05
CA ARG A 4 -44.45 15.38 14.98
C ARG A 4 -43.24 15.09 15.87
N THR A 5 -42.14 15.82 15.62
CA THR A 5 -41.10 16.29 16.58
C THR A 5 -40.17 15.22 17.18
N ALA A 6 -38.88 15.45 17.46
CA ALA A 6 -38.14 16.68 17.76
C ALA A 6 -36.64 16.56 17.41
N ALA A 7 -36.00 17.71 17.18
CA ALA A 7 -34.55 17.90 17.14
C ALA A 7 -33.95 17.88 18.57
N LEU A 8 -32.69 17.47 18.71
CA LEU A 8 -31.84 17.83 19.86
C LEU A 8 -30.36 17.81 19.44
N THR A 9 -29.78 19.01 19.41
CA THR A 9 -28.37 19.36 19.34
C THR A 9 -27.66 18.95 20.64
N ALA A 10 -26.47 18.36 20.54
CA ALA A 10 -25.55 18.24 21.68
C ALA A 10 -24.10 18.38 21.21
N CYS A 11 -23.55 19.59 21.40
CA CYS A 11 -22.12 19.82 21.49
C CYS A 11 -21.59 19.15 22.76
N LEU A 12 -20.59 18.28 22.65
CA LEU A 12 -19.71 17.98 23.79
C LEU A 12 -18.25 18.06 23.34
N LEU A 13 -17.62 19.16 23.74
CA LEU A 13 -16.18 19.36 23.79
C LEU A 13 -15.58 18.35 24.78
N LEU A 14 -14.76 17.42 24.32
CA LEU A 14 -13.81 16.73 25.18
C LEU A 14 -12.53 17.56 25.25
N ALA A 15 -12.42 18.35 26.31
CA ALA A 15 -11.15 18.80 26.83
C ALA A 15 -10.54 17.67 27.66
N LEU A 16 -9.39 17.14 27.26
CA LEU A 16 -8.49 16.41 28.15
C LEU A 16 -7.05 16.89 27.97
N THR A 17 -6.61 17.65 28.97
CA THR A 17 -5.30 17.56 29.63
C THR A 17 -4.04 17.67 28.77
N ALA A 18 -3.48 18.89 28.70
CA ALA A 18 -2.04 19.09 28.64
C ALA A 18 -1.67 20.26 29.57
N CYS A 19 -1.50 19.95 30.85
CA CYS A 19 -0.78 20.79 31.80
C CYS A 19 0.68 20.34 31.73
N GLY A 20 1.49 21.10 31.03
CA GLY A 20 2.94 20.91 30.91
C GLY A 20 3.57 22.27 30.71
N ILE A 21 4.07 22.83 31.81
CA ILE A 21 4.90 24.03 31.86
C ILE A 21 6.25 23.70 31.19
N GLY A 22 6.67 24.49 30.20
CA GLY A 22 8.00 24.40 29.61
C GLY A 22 8.13 25.24 28.35
N ASP A 23 9.15 26.09 28.34
CA ASP A 23 9.49 27.12 27.36
C ASP A 23 9.97 26.54 26.00
N GLU A 24 10.11 27.45 25.01
CA GLU A 24 10.67 27.30 23.65
C GLU A 24 9.78 26.77 22.49
N PRO A 25 9.72 27.48 21.34
CA PRO A 25 9.15 26.97 20.11
C PRO A 25 10.17 26.04 19.45
N ASP A 26 10.13 24.76 19.79
CA ASP A 26 10.76 23.74 18.95
C ASP A 26 10.08 23.78 17.59
N ALA A 27 10.87 24.08 16.56
CA ALA A 27 10.48 23.92 15.17
C ALA A 27 10.25 22.42 14.94
N ASP A 28 9.02 21.99 15.21
CA ASP A 28 8.53 20.68 14.86
C ASP A 28 8.69 20.57 13.34
N THR A 29 9.72 19.82 12.93
CA THR A 29 9.84 19.34 11.56
C THR A 29 8.66 18.41 11.40
N SER A 30 7.51 19.01 11.05
CA SER A 30 6.30 18.31 10.68
C SER A 30 6.68 17.49 9.45
N THR A 31 7.14 16.26 9.71
CA THR A 31 7.21 15.22 8.70
C THR A 31 5.75 14.99 8.35
N ALA A 32 5.27 15.74 7.36
CA ALA A 32 3.94 15.54 6.82
C ALA A 32 3.80 14.03 6.60
N ALA A 33 2.80 13.43 7.23
CA ALA A 33 2.55 12.01 7.09
C ALA A 33 2.39 11.75 5.59
N ARG A 34 3.30 10.95 5.03
CA ARG A 34 3.27 10.63 3.59
C ARG A 34 1.95 9.96 3.27
N THR A 35 1.40 10.28 2.13
CA THR A 35 0.27 9.53 1.58
C THR A 35 0.71 8.07 1.31
N PRO A 36 -0.22 7.10 1.30
CA PRO A 36 0.09 5.72 0.93
C PRO A 36 0.84 5.59 -0.40
N GLU A 37 0.49 6.43 -1.38
CA GLU A 37 1.17 6.48 -2.67
C GLU A 37 2.63 6.96 -2.54
N GLU A 38 2.87 8.06 -1.81
CA GLU A 38 4.22 8.56 -1.56
C GLU A 38 5.07 7.56 -0.77
N GLU A 39 4.48 6.87 0.20
CA GLU A 39 5.14 5.79 0.95
C GLU A 39 5.51 4.62 0.04
N PHE A 40 4.57 4.16 -0.80
CA PHE A 40 4.81 3.09 -1.75
C PHE A 40 5.92 3.45 -2.75
N LEU A 41 5.84 4.64 -3.37
CA LEU A 41 6.84 5.08 -4.34
C LEU A 41 8.23 5.25 -3.70
N ALA A 42 8.29 5.76 -2.46
CA ALA A 42 9.54 5.85 -1.73
C ALA A 42 10.14 4.46 -1.45
N ASN A 43 9.32 3.50 -1.03
CA ASN A 43 9.76 2.14 -0.76
C ASN A 43 10.16 1.38 -2.04
N ALA A 44 9.43 1.56 -3.14
CA ALA A 44 9.77 0.95 -4.42
C ALA A 44 11.10 1.46 -4.98
N ARG A 45 11.40 2.75 -4.80
CA ARG A 45 12.73 3.31 -5.13
C ARG A 45 13.83 2.78 -4.21
N ALA A 46 13.54 2.64 -2.93
CA ALA A 46 14.50 2.15 -1.95
C ALA A 46 14.82 0.65 -2.11
N ALA A 47 13.90 -0.13 -2.70
CA ALA A 47 14.10 -1.55 -2.96
C ALA A 47 15.15 -1.84 -4.05
N ASP A 48 15.49 -0.86 -4.88
CA ASP A 48 16.56 -0.93 -5.90
C ASP A 48 16.50 -2.22 -6.75
N PHE A 49 15.33 -2.51 -7.33
CA PHE A 49 15.10 -3.73 -8.10
C PHE A 49 16.10 -3.88 -9.25
N ASP A 50 16.83 -5.00 -9.28
CA ASP A 50 17.84 -5.29 -10.29
C ASP A 50 17.24 -5.25 -11.71
N SER A 51 16.01 -5.74 -11.87
CA SER A 51 15.30 -5.77 -13.16
C SER A 51 14.96 -4.37 -13.71
N TRP A 52 14.99 -3.33 -12.89
CA TRP A 52 14.70 -1.95 -13.30
C TRP A 52 15.91 -1.18 -13.80
N LYS A 53 17.13 -1.74 -13.69
CA LYS A 53 18.36 -1.10 -14.16
C LYS A 53 18.37 -0.83 -15.67
N THR A 54 17.58 -1.57 -16.44
CA THR A 54 17.49 -1.41 -17.91
C THR A 54 16.23 -0.67 -18.36
N ALA A 55 15.10 -0.85 -17.66
CA ALA A 55 13.82 -0.25 -18.04
C ALA A 55 12.87 -0.14 -16.84
N ALA A 56 12.99 0.94 -16.07
CA ALA A 56 12.11 1.18 -14.92
C ALA A 56 10.75 1.77 -15.33
N PRO A 57 9.66 1.44 -14.61
CA PRO A 57 8.42 2.21 -14.67
C PRO A 57 8.61 3.66 -14.22
N THR A 58 7.78 4.55 -14.73
CA THR A 58 7.63 5.89 -14.13
C THR A 58 6.81 5.81 -12.84
N ASP A 59 7.02 6.76 -11.92
CA ASP A 59 6.25 6.87 -10.68
C ASP A 59 4.73 6.91 -10.93
N ALA A 60 4.29 7.65 -11.96
CA ALA A 60 2.89 7.77 -12.32
C ALA A 60 2.30 6.43 -12.81
N GLU A 61 3.08 5.65 -13.55
CA GLU A 61 2.65 4.30 -13.93
C GLU A 61 2.59 3.39 -12.70
N LEU A 62 3.59 3.46 -11.83
CA LEU A 62 3.70 2.61 -10.66
C LEU A 62 2.56 2.86 -9.66
N ALA A 63 2.23 4.12 -9.40
CA ALA A 63 1.17 4.56 -8.50
C ALA A 63 -0.23 4.08 -8.91
N ALA A 64 -0.45 3.77 -10.19
CA ALA A 64 -1.76 3.35 -10.70
C ALA A 64 -2.14 1.91 -10.31
N TYR A 65 -1.18 1.07 -9.90
CA TYR A 65 -1.40 -0.36 -9.70
C TYR A 65 -1.79 -0.79 -8.27
N PRO A 66 -1.28 -0.21 -7.17
CA PRO A 66 -1.67 -0.62 -5.83
C PRO A 66 -3.19 -0.67 -5.58
N PRO A 67 -4.00 0.32 -6.03
CA PRO A 67 -5.45 0.23 -5.89
C PRO A 67 -6.05 -1.01 -6.60
N GLN A 68 -5.49 -1.38 -7.75
CA GLN A 68 -5.94 -2.53 -8.55
C GLN A 68 -5.52 -3.86 -7.93
N TRP A 69 -4.30 -3.94 -7.39
CA TRP A 69 -3.86 -5.11 -6.62
C TRP A 69 -4.75 -5.33 -5.41
N CYS A 70 -5.02 -4.27 -4.64
CA CYS A 70 -5.92 -4.33 -3.49
C CYS A 70 -7.33 -4.78 -3.89
N ALA A 71 -7.85 -4.33 -5.03
CA ALA A 71 -9.13 -4.81 -5.56
C ALA A 71 -9.08 -6.32 -5.90
N GLY A 72 -8.04 -6.78 -6.58
CA GLY A 72 -7.86 -8.20 -6.88
C GLY A 72 -7.74 -9.06 -5.61
N LEU A 73 -6.96 -8.62 -4.62
CA LEU A 73 -6.81 -9.30 -3.33
C LEU A 73 -8.13 -9.41 -2.57
N ARG A 74 -8.98 -8.37 -2.65
CA ARG A 74 -10.32 -8.35 -2.04
C ARG A 74 -11.28 -9.34 -2.70
N THR A 75 -11.11 -9.62 -3.99
CA THR A 75 -11.86 -10.67 -4.71
C THR A 75 -11.34 -12.09 -4.45
N GLY A 76 -10.33 -12.26 -3.59
CA GLY A 76 -9.73 -13.56 -3.27
C GLY A 76 -8.63 -14.00 -4.23
N ARG A 77 -8.15 -13.14 -5.13
CA ARG A 77 -6.95 -13.44 -5.93
C ARG A 77 -5.71 -13.43 -5.04
N GLY A 78 -4.80 -14.37 -5.29
CA GLY A 78 -3.46 -14.38 -4.70
C GLY A 78 -2.44 -13.61 -5.56
N VAL A 79 -1.25 -13.35 -5.02
CA VAL A 79 -0.16 -12.60 -5.68
C VAL A 79 0.22 -13.22 -7.02
N ALA A 80 0.30 -14.54 -7.12
CA ALA A 80 0.62 -15.22 -8.38
C ALA A 80 -0.40 -14.90 -9.48
N SER A 81 -1.70 -14.91 -9.14
CA SER A 81 -2.78 -14.59 -10.08
C SER A 81 -2.79 -13.11 -10.47
N LEU A 82 -2.39 -12.19 -9.59
CA LEU A 82 -2.21 -10.78 -9.94
C LEU A 82 -1.08 -10.58 -10.96
N LEU A 83 0.02 -11.31 -10.80
CA LEU A 83 1.19 -11.23 -11.69
C LEU A 83 0.98 -11.96 -13.02
N GLU A 84 0.01 -12.86 -13.13
CA GLU A 84 -0.37 -13.49 -14.40
C GLU A 84 -1.32 -12.63 -15.24
N ASP A 85 -1.96 -11.64 -14.62
CA ASP A 85 -2.91 -10.73 -15.26
C ASP A 85 -2.19 -9.48 -15.76
N VAL A 86 -1.99 -9.37 -17.08
CA VAL A 86 -1.31 -8.24 -17.72
C VAL A 86 -1.97 -6.88 -17.46
N ALA A 87 -3.26 -6.86 -17.09
CA ALA A 87 -3.95 -5.63 -16.72
C ALA A 87 -3.61 -5.19 -15.29
N LEU A 88 -3.31 -6.14 -14.41
CA LEU A 88 -2.97 -5.87 -13.00
C LEU A 88 -1.46 -5.78 -12.79
N TYR A 89 -0.65 -6.37 -13.67
CA TYR A 89 0.78 -6.16 -13.71
C TYR A 89 1.35 -6.55 -15.08
N PRO A 90 1.95 -5.61 -15.84
CA PRO A 90 2.63 -5.97 -17.08
C PRO A 90 3.98 -6.64 -16.77
N VAL A 91 3.97 -7.90 -16.32
CA VAL A 91 5.20 -8.68 -16.11
C VAL A 91 5.97 -8.75 -17.42
N GLY A 92 7.23 -8.32 -17.42
CA GLY A 92 8.18 -8.60 -18.50
C GLY A 92 8.00 -7.84 -19.82
N GLU A 93 6.78 -7.48 -20.24
CA GLU A 93 6.56 -6.87 -21.55
C GLU A 93 6.89 -5.37 -21.61
N LYS A 94 6.64 -4.63 -20.51
CA LYS A 94 6.85 -3.16 -20.49
C LYS A 94 8.07 -2.73 -19.67
N TRP A 95 8.30 -3.37 -18.53
CA TRP A 95 9.35 -2.96 -17.59
C TRP A 95 10.44 -4.02 -17.38
N GLY A 96 10.29 -5.20 -18.00
CA GLY A 96 11.23 -6.29 -17.77
C GLY A 96 11.31 -6.76 -16.31
N THR A 97 10.37 -6.35 -15.44
CA THR A 97 10.45 -6.69 -14.01
C THR A 97 10.44 -8.19 -13.82
N ASP A 98 11.44 -8.70 -13.11
CA ASP A 98 11.55 -10.11 -12.80
C ASP A 98 10.48 -10.54 -11.80
N LYS A 99 10.02 -11.80 -11.91
CA LYS A 99 9.00 -12.35 -11.01
C LYS A 99 9.30 -12.19 -9.50
N PRO A 100 10.53 -12.37 -8.99
CA PRO A 100 10.86 -12.05 -7.59
C PRO A 100 10.62 -10.57 -7.25
N ASP A 101 11.17 -9.65 -8.03
CA ASP A 101 11.03 -8.20 -7.83
C ASP A 101 9.56 -7.77 -7.91
N ALA A 102 8.79 -8.32 -8.84
CA ALA A 102 7.37 -8.04 -8.99
C ALA A 102 6.57 -8.49 -7.76
N LYS A 103 6.92 -9.63 -7.14
CA LYS A 103 6.29 -10.09 -5.89
C LYS A 103 6.58 -9.16 -4.73
N GLU A 104 7.83 -8.72 -4.60
CA GLU A 104 8.24 -7.77 -3.56
C GLU A 104 7.55 -6.41 -3.75
N LEU A 105 7.46 -5.93 -4.98
CA LEU A 105 6.75 -4.70 -5.31
C LEU A 105 5.26 -4.76 -4.93
N VAL A 106 4.58 -5.87 -5.21
CA VAL A 106 3.19 -6.08 -4.79
C VAL A 106 3.09 -6.05 -3.26
N LEU A 107 4.04 -6.66 -2.54
CA LEU A 107 4.07 -6.60 -1.08
C LEU A 107 4.21 -5.16 -0.56
N LEU A 108 5.09 -4.35 -1.16
CA LEU A 108 5.26 -2.94 -0.79
C LEU A 108 3.99 -2.13 -1.05
N GLY A 109 3.37 -2.30 -2.22
CA GLY A 109 2.13 -1.60 -2.57
C GLY A 109 0.96 -1.97 -1.66
N VAL A 110 0.84 -3.26 -1.31
CA VAL A 110 -0.21 -3.75 -0.40
C VAL A 110 0.00 -3.23 1.01
N LYS A 111 1.23 -3.26 1.53
CA LYS A 111 1.51 -2.72 2.86
C LYS A 111 1.13 -1.24 2.99
N ALA A 112 1.35 -0.46 1.94
CA ALA A 112 0.98 0.95 1.91
C ALA A 112 -0.53 1.18 1.72
N HIS A 113 -1.17 0.50 0.76
CA HIS A 113 -2.54 0.83 0.33
C HIS A 113 -3.65 -0.05 0.92
N CYS A 114 -3.37 -1.29 1.27
CA CYS A 114 -4.33 -2.23 1.86
C CYS A 114 -3.64 -3.16 2.86
N PRO A 115 -3.16 -2.60 3.99
CA PRO A 115 -2.35 -3.33 4.97
C PRO A 115 -3.07 -4.55 5.56
N GLU A 116 -4.40 -4.62 5.50
CA GLU A 116 -5.19 -5.79 5.91
C GLU A 116 -4.84 -7.07 5.16
N PHE A 117 -4.27 -6.96 3.95
CA PHE A 117 -3.80 -8.11 3.18
C PHE A 117 -2.28 -8.33 3.28
N GLY A 118 -1.55 -7.45 3.99
CA GLY A 118 -0.10 -7.44 4.05
C GLY A 118 0.50 -8.75 4.54
N ASP A 119 -0.03 -9.33 5.63
CA ASP A 119 0.46 -10.59 6.18
C ASP A 119 0.18 -11.78 5.25
N ARG A 120 -1.00 -11.80 4.61
CA ARG A 120 -1.36 -12.82 3.62
C ARG A 120 -0.42 -12.76 2.43
N VAL A 121 -0.19 -11.57 1.89
CA VAL A 121 0.69 -11.34 0.75
C VAL A 121 2.14 -11.68 1.10
N ALA A 122 2.63 -11.30 2.29
CA ALA A 122 3.96 -11.65 2.74
C ALA A 122 4.16 -13.17 2.82
N GLU A 123 3.16 -13.89 3.36
CA GLU A 123 3.18 -15.34 3.44
C GLU A 123 3.15 -16.00 2.04
N GLU A 124 2.32 -15.50 1.13
CA GLU A 124 2.27 -15.97 -0.26
C GLU A 124 3.61 -15.74 -1.00
N VAL A 125 4.26 -14.59 -0.79
CA VAL A 125 5.59 -14.30 -1.36
C VAL A 125 6.65 -15.26 -0.78
N ARG A 126 6.63 -15.50 0.54
CA ARG A 126 7.53 -16.42 1.23
C ARG A 126 7.36 -17.88 0.77
N LEU A 127 6.11 -18.33 0.61
CA LEU A 127 5.79 -19.70 0.16
C LEU A 127 6.01 -19.85 -1.36
N GLY A 128 5.69 -18.83 -2.14
CA GLY A 128 5.86 -18.78 -3.59
C GLY A 128 7.31 -18.66 -4.05
N GLY A 129 8.26 -18.35 -3.16
CA GLY A 129 9.70 -18.53 -3.37
C GLY A 129 10.17 -19.97 -3.16
N ARG A 130 9.33 -20.83 -2.55
CA ARG A 130 9.65 -22.22 -2.21
C ARG A 130 8.96 -23.25 -3.12
N SER A 131 8.03 -22.83 -3.98
CA SER A 131 7.22 -23.72 -4.82
C SER A 131 7.64 -23.72 -6.30
N ARG A 132 8.87 -24.15 -6.57
CA ARG A 132 9.23 -24.84 -7.84
C ARG A 132 10.21 -25.96 -7.51
N GLY A 133 9.66 -27.05 -6.98
CA GLY A 133 10.42 -28.24 -6.62
C GLY A 133 9.56 -29.25 -5.87
N SER A 134 8.48 -29.72 -6.49
CA SER A 134 7.83 -31.01 -6.19
C SER A 134 6.66 -31.21 -7.15
N GLY A 135 6.76 -32.23 -8.01
CA GLY A 135 5.76 -32.65 -8.99
C GLY A 135 6.42 -33.13 -10.26
#